data_AF-A0A9D5EKZ1-F1
#
_entry.id   AF-A0A9D5EKZ1-F1
#
_cell.length_a   1.000
_cell.length_b   1.000
_cell.length_c   1.000
_cell.angle_alpha   90.00
_cell.angle_beta   90.00
_cell.angle_gamma   90.00
#
_symmetry.space_group_name_H-M   'P 1'
#
loop_
_entity.id
_entity.type
_entity.pdbx_description
1 polymer ?
#
loop_
_entity_poly.entity_id
_entity_poly.type
_entity_poly.pdbx_seq_one_letter_code
_entity_poly.pdbx_strand_id
1 'polypeptide(L)' 'MTADTADTLTVDQNEAARLIKLSAKTLGRLADAGELVGRIKIGRRVLNLRTTLECWLIAKADTTVRWEHHPNDGEKSE' A
#
# COMPACT_ATOMS: atom_id res chain seq x y z
N MET A 1 -28.05 2.18 -9.58
CA MET A 1 -27.81 0.82 -9.05
C MET A 1 -26.41 0.81 -8.48
N THR A 2 -26.27 0.93 -7.16
CA THR A 2 -25.00 0.80 -6.46
C THR A 2 -24.62 -0.67 -6.51
N ALA A 3 -23.65 -1.03 -7.36
CA ALA A 3 -23.13 -2.38 -7.42
C ALA A 3 -22.53 -2.69 -6.04
N ASP A 4 -23.25 -3.52 -5.28
CA ASP A 4 -22.79 -4.11 -4.04
C ASP A 4 -21.48 -4.82 -4.36
N THR A 5 -20.37 -4.19 -4.03
CA THR A 5 -19.04 -4.66 -4.41
C THR A 5 -18.76 -5.79 -3.46
N ALA A 6 -19.16 -7.01 -3.85
CA ALA A 6 -18.87 -8.23 -3.10
C ALA A 6 -17.43 -8.14 -2.59
N ASP A 7 -17.27 -8.18 -1.27
CA ASP A 7 -16.00 -7.91 -0.61
C ASP A 7 -14.99 -8.96 -1.05
N THR A 8 -14.19 -8.60 -2.04
CA THR A 8 -13.33 -9.53 -2.77
C THR A 8 -12.07 -9.71 -1.96
N LEU A 9 -11.91 -10.89 -1.35
CA LEU A 9 -10.76 -11.24 -0.52
C LEU A 9 -9.43 -10.97 -1.25
N THR A 10 -9.39 -11.22 -2.56
CA THR A 10 -8.23 -10.99 -3.42
C THR A 10 -8.58 -10.14 -4.61
N VAL A 11 -7.65 -9.28 -5.01
CA VAL A 11 -7.71 -8.49 -6.23
C VAL A 11 -6.59 -8.88 -7.20
N ASP A 12 -6.79 -8.70 -8.50
CA ASP A 12 -5.72 -8.89 -9.48
C ASP A 12 -4.74 -7.70 -9.50
N GLN A 13 -3.68 -7.81 -10.30
CA GLN A 13 -2.66 -6.77 -10.37
C GLN A 13 -3.16 -5.42 -10.91
N ASN A 14 -4.16 -5.42 -11.79
CA ASN A 14 -4.71 -4.20 -12.36
C ASN A 14 -5.58 -3.49 -11.33
N GLU A 15 -6.39 -4.25 -10.59
CA GLU A 15 -7.22 -3.72 -9.52
C GLU A 15 -6.37 -3.25 -8.34
N ALA A 16 -5.36 -4.02 -7.92
CA ALA A 16 -4.38 -3.58 -6.93
C ALA A 16 -3.72 -2.24 -7.33
N ALA A 17 -3.33 -2.11 -8.60
CA ALA A 17 -2.74 -0.88 -9.12
C ALA A 17 -3.72 0.32 -9.08
N ARG A 18 -5.01 0.08 -9.36
CA ARG A 18 -6.05 1.12 -9.27
C ARG A 18 -6.32 1.57 -7.84
N LEU A 19 -6.31 0.63 -6.88
CA LEU A 19 -6.56 0.87 -5.47
C LEU A 19 -5.50 1.77 -4.84
N ILE A 20 -4.22 1.42 -5.00
CA ILE A 20 -3.13 2.14 -4.33
C ILE A 20 -2.35 3.12 -5.23
N LYS A 21 -2.80 3.29 -6.47
CA LYS A 21 -2.19 4.19 -7.49
C LYS A 21 -0.72 3.90 -7.81
N LEU A 22 -0.27 2.66 -7.62
CA LEU A 22 1.06 2.19 -8.04
C LEU A 22 0.96 1.22 -9.21
N SER A 23 1.95 1.22 -10.10
CA SER A 23 1.97 0.23 -11.19
C SER A 23 2.12 -1.20 -10.66
N ALA A 24 1.58 -2.18 -11.38
CA ALA A 24 1.78 -3.60 -11.07
C ALA A 24 3.26 -3.99 -10.99
N LYS A 25 4.11 -3.36 -11.82
CA LYS A 25 5.57 -3.54 -11.79
C LYS A 25 6.19 -3.03 -10.49
N THR A 26 5.74 -1.87 -10.00
CA THR A 26 6.17 -1.30 -8.73
C THR A 26 5.76 -2.22 -7.58
N LEU A 27 4.51 -2.69 -7.57
CA LEU A 27 4.02 -3.66 -6.60
C LEU A 27 4.84 -4.96 -6.59
N GLY A 28 5.20 -5.47 -7.78
CA GLY A 28 6.08 -6.62 -7.91
C GLY A 28 7.44 -6.39 -7.24
N ARG A 29 8.08 -5.24 -7.53
CA ARG A 29 9.37 -4.86 -6.94
C ARG A 29 9.31 -4.71 -5.42
N LEU A 30 8.24 -4.10 -4.89
CA LEU A 30 8.03 -3.96 -3.44
C LEU A 30 7.93 -5.34 -2.79
N ALA A 31 7.13 -6.23 -3.36
CA ALA A 31 7.01 -7.59 -2.85
C ALA A 31 8.34 -8.37 -2.93
N ASP A 32 9.13 -8.16 -3.99
CA ASP A 32 10.47 -8.77 -4.12
C ASP A 32 11.48 -8.18 -3.12
N ALA A 33 11.30 -6.92 -2.72
CA ALA A 33 12.06 -6.27 -1.67
C ALA A 33 11.61 -6.66 -0.24
N GLY A 34 10.61 -7.55 -0.11
CA GLY A 34 10.11 -8.03 1.17
C GLY A 34 9.01 -7.18 1.81
N GLU A 35 8.48 -6.16 1.10
CA GLU A 35 7.34 -5.39 1.59
C GLU A 35 6.08 -6.26 1.65
N LEU A 36 5.28 -6.07 2.71
CA LEU A 36 4.08 -6.83 2.97
C LEU A 36 2.87 -6.34 2.16
N VAL A 37 3.00 -6.30 0.83
CA VAL A 37 1.93 -5.85 -0.10
C VAL A 37 0.89 -6.94 -0.42
N GLY A 38 0.83 -8.01 0.37
CA GLY A 38 -0.19 -9.08 0.25
C GLY A 38 -0.10 -9.93 -1.02
N ARG A 39 1.07 -10.02 -1.67
CA ARG A 39 1.25 -10.76 -2.93
C ARG A 39 1.06 -12.26 -2.73
N ILE A 40 0.12 -12.85 -3.48
CA ILE A 40 -0.10 -14.29 -3.61
C ILE A 40 0.18 -14.70 -5.06
N LYS A 41 1.05 -15.70 -5.25
CA LYS A 41 1.33 -16.28 -6.57
C LYS A 41 0.68 -17.65 -6.69
N ILE A 42 -0.21 -17.81 -7.66
CA ILE A 42 -0.91 -19.08 -7.97
C ILE A 42 -0.62 -19.44 -9.43
N GLY A 43 0.34 -20.34 -9.65
CA GLY A 43 0.82 -20.67 -10.99
C GLY A 43 1.36 -19.43 -11.71
N ARG A 44 0.69 -19.05 -12.81
CA ARG A 44 1.01 -17.84 -13.61
C ARG A 44 0.27 -16.58 -13.17
N ARG A 45 -0.69 -16.69 -12.25
CA ARG A 45 -1.47 -15.56 -11.76
C ARG A 45 -0.82 -14.96 -10.52
N VAL A 46 -0.87 -13.64 -10.44
CA VAL A 46 -0.49 -12.88 -9.25
C VAL A 46 -1.73 -12.15 -8.77
N LEU A 47 -2.06 -12.37 -7.50
CA LEU A 47 -3.16 -11.75 -6.80
C LEU A 47 -2.60 -10.98 -5.59
N ASN A 48 -3.38 -10.06 -5.05
CA ASN A 48 -3.08 -9.36 -3.82
C ASN A 48 -4.25 -9.54 -2.85
N LEU A 49 -3.95 -9.88 -1.59
CA LEU A 49 -4.93 -9.76 -0.51
C LEU A 49 -5.28 -8.30 -0.33
N ARG A 50 -6.56 -7.98 -0.50
CA ARG A 50 -7.04 -6.60 -0.48
C ARG A 50 -6.73 -5.91 0.86
N THR A 51 -7.11 -6.57 1.96
CA THR A 51 -6.92 -6.04 3.31
C THR A 51 -5.45 -5.81 3.63
N THR A 52 -4.56 -6.73 3.26
CA THR A 52 -3.11 -6.55 3.47
C THR A 52 -2.57 -5.37 2.66
N LEU A 53 -3.03 -5.20 1.42
CA LEU A 53 -2.62 -4.09 0.57
C LEU A 53 -3.06 -2.73 1.14
N GLU A 54 -4.29 -2.66 1.65
CA GLU A 54 -4.86 -1.46 2.30
C GLU A 54 -4.12 -1.13 3.61
N CYS A 55 -3.90 -2.14 4.48
CA CYS A 55 -3.14 -1.96 5.72
C CYS A 55 -1.70 -1.48 5.46
N TRP A 56 -1.05 -2.02 4.43
CA TRP A 56 0.29 -1.58 4.05
C TRP A 56 0.31 -0.11 3.65
N LEU A 57 -0.67 0.36 2.87
CA LEU A 57 -0.76 1.75 2.45
C LEU A 57 -0.95 2.69 3.65
N ILE A 58 -1.84 2.33 4.57
CA ILE A 58 -2.08 3.09 5.80
C ILE A 58 -0.79 3.20 6.62
N ALA A 59 -0.07 2.09 6.82
CA ALA A 59 1.19 2.08 7.57
C ALA A 59 2.27 2.98 6.92
N LYS A 60 2.35 3.04 5.59
CA LYS A 60 3.26 3.94 4.88
C LYS A 60 2.86 5.42 5.03
N ALA A 61 1.57 5.71 5.01
CA ALA A 61 1.07 7.07 5.25
C ALA A 61 1.43 7.54 6.67
N ASP A 62 1.19 6.72 7.70
CA ASP A 62 1.52 7.05 9.09
C ASP A 62 3.01 7.27 9.32
N THR A 63 3.85 6.45 8.67
CA THR A 63 5.32 6.62 8.73
C THR A 63 5.77 7.95 8.12
N THR A 64 5.04 8.45 7.12
CA THR A 64 5.34 9.73 6.46
C THR A 64 4.92 10.91 7.34
N VAL A 65 3.74 10.85 7.96
CA VAL A 65 3.22 11.92 8.83
C VAL A 65 4.11 12.14 10.07
N ARG A 66 4.76 11.10 10.58
CA ARG A 66 5.65 11.22 11.75
C ARG A 66 6.87 12.13 11.53
N TRP A 67 7.26 12.41 10.27
CA TRP A 67 8.35 13.33 9.95
C TRP A 67 7.95 14.81 9.98
N GLU A 68 6.66 15.13 9.88
CA GLU A 68 6.18 16.52 9.89
C GLU A 68 6.09 17.14 11.29
N HIS A 69 6.29 16.35 12.35
CA HIS A 69 6.39 16.81 13.74
C HIS A 69 7.85 16.92 14.24
N HIS A 70 8.73 17.49 13.43
CA HIS A 70 9.96 18.08 13.96
C HIS A 70 9.66 19.52 14.40
N PRO A 71 9.54 19.82 15.72
CA PRO A 71 9.67 21.20 16.15
C PRO A 71 11.07 21.65 15.73
N ASN A 72 11.11 22.65 14.85
CA ASN A 72 12.33 23.37 14.55
C ASN A 72 12.63 24.21 15.79
N ASP A 73 13.26 23.60 16.80
CA ASP A 73 13.74 24.29 18.00
C ASP A 73 14.94 25.16 17.61
N GLY A 74 14.63 26.24 16.92
CA GLY A 74 15.48 27.40 16.78
C GLY A 74 15.46 28.19 18.09
N GLU A 75 16.02 27.62 19.15
CA GLU A 75 16.49 28.39 20.29
C GLU A 75 17.65 29.27 19.80
N LYS A 76 17.33 30.52 19.44
CA LYS A 76 18.26 31.63 19.62
C LYS A 76 17.76 32.42 20.82
N SER A 77 18.32 32.10 21.98
CA SER A 77 18.30 32.99 23.13
C SER A 77 19.24 34.15 22.84
N GLU A 78 18.68 35.34 22.62
CA GLU A 78 19.38 36.62 22.84
C GLU A 78 19.33 37.00 24.33
#